data_AF-A0A849Z270-F1
#
_entry.id   AF-A0A849Z270-F1
#
_cell.length_a   1.000
_cell.length_b   1.000
_cell.length_c   1.000
_cell.angle_alpha   90.00
_cell.angle_beta   90.00
_cell.angle_gamma   90.00
#
_symmetry.space_group_name_H-M   'P 1'
#
loop_
_entity.id
_entity.type
_entity.pdbx_description
1 polymer ?
#
loop_
_entity_poly.entity_id
_entity_poly.type
_entity_poly.pdbx_seq_one_letter_code
_entity_poly.pdbx_strand_id
1 'polypeptide(L)'
;MGVEYARYLLPRPCSFRPSSETLVQLIEALRTERWLPSAATRNVRYLRDLHGRLEASVLGLVQRGASWSTADELRIAGLSRLPEPLTAAWLDANLDTRLLWPVKPDGDADDSEVDETDDTADLLWMLHGLRYPLDRMDDEGGPPYYDFSIHWAADYVVPVGGETMQTGTETECPCGEELERTENDFRRKHRAPFTTRIAADCPSCGRPFDPEQAITTLEDGWDKHVTKLRKGGVLHRFAIHVECGKCFPHSPPSPTFHPELKRLCEDILRCSMVEAGYTH
;
A
#
# COMPACT_ATOMS: atom_id res chain seq x y z
N MET A 1 -14.92 11.33 14.60
CA MET A 1 -13.64 11.20 13.89
C MET A 1 -13.57 9.78 13.38
N GLY A 2 -13.30 9.57 12.09
CA GLY A 2 -13.22 8.22 11.53
C GLY A 2 -11.82 7.68 11.76
N VAL A 3 -11.74 6.44 12.21
CA VAL A 3 -10.49 5.73 12.46
C VAL A 3 -10.03 5.09 11.16
N GLU A 4 -8.77 5.25 10.78
CA GLU A 4 -8.21 4.63 9.57
C GLU A 4 -7.55 3.29 9.91
N TYR A 5 -7.91 2.24 9.16
CA TYR A 5 -7.40 0.89 9.36
C TYR A 5 -6.56 0.41 8.17
N ALA A 6 -5.33 -0.02 8.46
CA ALA A 6 -4.40 -0.51 7.44
C ALA A 6 -3.66 -1.78 7.88
N ARG A 7 -3.44 -2.67 6.92
CA ARG A 7 -2.74 -3.94 7.08
C ARG A 7 -1.65 -4.12 6.05
N TYR A 8 -0.50 -4.57 6.54
CA TYR A 8 0.68 -4.87 5.75
C TYR A 8 0.99 -6.35 5.83
N LEU A 9 1.20 -6.97 4.68
CA LEU A 9 1.81 -8.28 4.55
C LEU A 9 3.24 -8.05 4.06
N LEU A 10 4.18 -8.35 4.95
CA LEU A 10 5.59 -8.00 4.84
C LEU A 10 6.44 -9.28 4.77
N PRO A 11 7.45 -9.36 3.89
CA PRO A 11 8.41 -10.46 3.92
C PRO A 11 9.13 -10.52 5.28
N ARG A 12 9.45 -11.73 5.75
CA ARG A 12 10.25 -11.89 6.98
C ARG A 12 11.61 -11.20 6.87
N PRO A 13 12.42 -11.44 5.82
CA PRO A 13 13.58 -10.60 5.57
C PRO A 13 13.08 -9.23 5.10
N CYS A 14 13.21 -8.19 5.92
CA CYS A 14 12.78 -6.84 5.55
C CYS A 14 13.60 -6.25 4.39
N SER A 15 14.78 -6.82 4.12
CA SER A 15 15.63 -6.57 2.95
C SER A 15 15.12 -7.20 1.65
N PHE A 16 14.13 -8.11 1.72
CA PHE A 16 13.58 -8.78 0.56
C PHE A 16 12.97 -7.78 -0.42
N ARG A 17 13.34 -7.95 -1.69
CA ARG A 17 12.80 -7.21 -2.81
C ARG A 17 12.64 -8.18 -3.99
N PRO A 18 11.42 -8.43 -4.48
CA PRO A 18 11.24 -9.31 -5.63
C PRO A 18 11.80 -8.67 -6.90
N SER A 19 12.17 -9.51 -7.87
CA SER A 19 12.47 -9.04 -9.22
C SER A 19 11.20 -8.52 -9.91
N SER A 20 11.38 -7.72 -10.95
CA SER A 20 10.26 -7.20 -11.73
C SER A 20 9.46 -8.31 -12.40
N GLU A 21 10.09 -9.38 -12.86
CA GLU A 21 9.40 -10.56 -13.41
C GLU A 21 8.56 -11.27 -12.34
N THR A 22 9.12 -11.45 -11.15
CA THR A 22 8.40 -12.05 -10.01
C THR A 22 7.19 -11.20 -9.62
N LEU A 23 7.34 -9.88 -9.66
CA LEU A 23 6.26 -8.94 -9.36
C LEU A 23 5.15 -8.98 -10.43
N VAL A 24 5.49 -9.07 -11.72
CA VAL A 24 4.49 -9.30 -12.78
C VAL A 24 3.74 -10.61 -12.56
N GLN A 25 4.46 -11.70 -12.25
CA GLN A 25 3.84 -13.01 -11.97
C GLN A 25 2.88 -12.93 -10.78
N LEU A 26 3.26 -12.24 -9.70
CA LEU A 26 2.41 -12.02 -8.55
C LEU A 26 1.13 -11.27 -8.91
N ILE A 27 1.25 -10.17 -9.66
CA ILE A 27 0.09 -9.35 -10.04
C ILE A 27 -0.87 -10.12 -10.94
N GLU A 28 -0.37 -10.88 -11.91
CA GLU A 28 -1.20 -11.72 -12.77
C GLU A 28 -1.88 -12.86 -12.00
N ALA A 29 -1.19 -13.46 -11.03
CA ALA A 29 -1.80 -14.45 -10.15
C ALA A 29 -2.88 -13.84 -9.24
N LEU A 30 -2.63 -12.65 -8.67
CA LEU A 30 -3.63 -11.92 -7.88
C LEU A 30 -4.87 -11.57 -8.70
N ARG A 31 -4.71 -11.20 -9.97
CA ARG A 31 -5.82 -10.97 -10.92
C ARG A 31 -6.57 -12.26 -11.22
N THR A 32 -5.85 -13.36 -11.49
CA THR A 32 -6.41 -14.67 -11.80
C THR A 32 -7.26 -15.21 -10.64
N GLU A 33 -6.76 -15.06 -9.42
CA GLU A 33 -7.45 -15.47 -8.19
C GLU A 33 -8.47 -14.43 -7.70
N ARG A 34 -8.69 -13.36 -8.47
CA ARG A 34 -9.69 -12.30 -8.23
C ARG A 34 -9.46 -11.50 -6.94
N TRP A 35 -8.22 -11.40 -6.48
CA TRP A 35 -7.84 -10.45 -5.41
C TRP A 35 -7.67 -9.03 -5.96
N LEU A 36 -7.26 -8.91 -7.22
CA LEU A 36 -7.12 -7.66 -7.95
C LEU A 36 -8.10 -7.60 -9.13
N PRO A 37 -8.61 -6.41 -9.48
CA PRO A 37 -9.38 -6.25 -10.70
C PRO A 37 -8.50 -6.52 -11.93
N SER A 38 -9.06 -7.28 -12.87
CA SER A 38 -8.48 -7.49 -14.21
C SER A 38 -9.03 -6.45 -15.19
N ALA A 39 -8.31 -6.22 -16.30
CA ALA A 39 -8.74 -5.41 -17.44
C ALA A 39 -10.16 -5.78 -17.96
N ALA A 40 -10.51 -7.06 -17.86
CA ALA A 40 -11.79 -7.60 -18.33
C ALA A 40 -12.94 -7.36 -17.36
N THR A 41 -12.65 -6.94 -16.12
CA THR A 41 -13.67 -6.68 -15.09
C THR A 41 -14.31 -5.32 -15.35
N ARG A 42 -15.65 -5.22 -15.32
CA ARG A 42 -16.38 -3.94 -15.54
C ARG A 42 -15.91 -2.80 -14.62
N ASN A 43 -15.30 -3.12 -13.47
CA ASN A 43 -14.63 -2.20 -12.54
C ASN A 43 -13.59 -1.27 -13.18
N VAL A 44 -13.04 -1.61 -14.35
CA VAL A 44 -12.07 -0.76 -15.05
C VAL A 44 -12.68 0.56 -15.52
N ARG A 45 -13.99 0.63 -15.79
CA ARG A 45 -14.64 1.92 -16.10
C ARG A 45 -14.62 2.85 -14.89
N TYR A 46 -15.03 2.36 -13.72
CA TYR A 46 -14.98 3.14 -12.49
C TYR A 46 -13.56 3.56 -12.15
N LEU A 47 -12.60 2.63 -12.22
CA LEU A 47 -11.19 2.94 -11.99
C LEU A 47 -10.67 4.00 -12.96
N ARG A 48 -11.04 3.92 -14.24
CA ARG A 48 -10.66 4.89 -15.27
C ARG A 48 -11.30 6.26 -15.05
N ASP A 49 -12.55 6.29 -14.58
CA ASP A 49 -13.28 7.53 -14.33
C ASP A 49 -12.85 8.18 -13.00
N LEU A 50 -12.56 7.38 -11.97
CA LEU A 50 -11.89 7.81 -10.75
C LEU A 50 -10.49 8.34 -11.06
N HIS A 51 -9.76 7.68 -11.95
CA HIS A 51 -8.47 8.16 -12.45
C HIS A 51 -8.61 9.54 -13.08
N GLY A 52 -9.58 9.72 -13.98
CA GLY A 52 -9.83 11.02 -14.60
C GLY A 52 -10.21 12.11 -13.59
N ARG A 53 -10.98 11.76 -12.54
CA ARG A 53 -11.33 12.69 -11.45
C ARG A 53 -10.13 13.05 -10.59
N LEU A 54 -9.31 12.08 -10.20
CA LEU A 54 -8.10 12.30 -9.42
C LEU A 54 -7.05 13.06 -10.22
N GLU A 55 -6.88 12.74 -11.50
CA GLU A 55 -6.08 13.52 -12.46
C GLU A 55 -6.54 14.98 -12.47
N ALA A 56 -7.84 15.24 -12.55
CA ALA A 56 -8.39 16.59 -12.53
C ALA A 56 -8.17 17.31 -11.18
N SER A 57 -8.32 16.61 -10.04
CA SER A 57 -8.06 17.18 -8.71
C SER A 57 -6.59 17.53 -8.51
N VAL A 58 -5.70 16.63 -8.92
CA VAL A 58 -4.24 16.83 -8.92
C VAL A 58 -3.86 17.98 -9.86
N LEU A 59 -4.41 18.03 -11.06
CA LEU A 59 -4.27 19.19 -11.97
C LEU A 59 -4.71 20.49 -11.31
N GLY A 60 -5.82 20.47 -10.58
CA GLY A 60 -6.33 21.63 -9.84
C GLY A 60 -5.39 22.10 -8.73
N LEU A 61 -4.68 21.19 -8.05
CA LEU A 61 -3.66 21.52 -7.05
C LEU A 61 -2.39 22.08 -7.70
N VAL A 62 -1.93 21.50 -8.81
CA VAL A 62 -0.81 22.01 -9.61
C VAL A 62 -1.10 23.41 -10.13
N GLN A 63 -2.30 23.66 -10.64
CA GLN A 63 -2.71 25.00 -11.10
C GLN A 63 -2.74 26.05 -9.98
N ARG A 64 -2.89 25.64 -8.72
CA ARG A 64 -2.83 26.52 -7.53
C ARG A 64 -1.40 26.77 -7.04
N GLY A 65 -0.39 26.36 -7.79
CA GLY A 65 1.02 26.67 -7.51
C GLY A 65 1.78 25.59 -6.76
N ALA A 66 1.28 24.34 -6.73
CA ALA A 66 2.14 23.21 -6.37
C ALA A 66 3.27 23.10 -7.40
N SER A 67 4.52 23.03 -6.94
CA SER A 67 5.70 23.17 -7.81
C SER A 67 6.04 21.89 -8.61
N TRP A 68 5.10 20.95 -8.72
CA TRP A 68 5.33 19.62 -9.28
C TRP A 68 4.66 19.48 -10.65
N SER A 69 5.09 18.51 -11.45
CA SER A 69 4.33 18.13 -12.64
C SER A 69 3.17 17.22 -12.23
N THR A 70 1.99 17.41 -12.82
CA THR A 70 0.79 16.57 -12.58
C THR A 70 1.10 15.08 -12.71
N ALA A 71 1.96 14.70 -13.66
CA ALA A 71 2.37 13.32 -13.87
C ALA A 71 3.21 12.74 -12.72
N ASP A 72 4.01 13.55 -12.03
CA ASP A 72 4.78 13.11 -10.88
C ASP A 72 3.88 12.92 -9.66
N GLU A 73 2.93 13.81 -9.40
CA GLU A 73 1.92 13.67 -8.32
C GLU A 73 1.10 12.39 -8.48
N LEU A 74 0.63 12.13 -9.69
CA LEU A 74 -0.13 10.92 -9.99
C LEU A 74 0.72 9.66 -9.83
N ARG A 75 1.97 9.66 -10.30
CA ARG A 75 2.87 8.50 -10.14
C ARG A 75 3.20 8.23 -8.68
N ILE A 76 3.49 9.29 -7.95
CA ILE A 76 3.79 9.29 -6.51
C ILE A 76 2.62 8.74 -5.70
N ALA A 77 1.40 9.15 -6.03
CA ALA A 77 0.18 8.68 -5.37
C ALA A 77 -0.22 7.24 -5.77
N GLY A 78 0.52 6.60 -6.69
CA GLY A 78 0.14 5.31 -7.27
C GLY A 78 -1.05 5.39 -8.23
N LEU A 79 -1.40 6.60 -8.65
CA LEU A 79 -2.50 6.97 -9.52
C LEU A 79 -2.03 7.20 -10.96
N SER A 80 -0.97 6.53 -11.42
CA SER A 80 -0.66 6.47 -12.86
C SER A 80 -1.37 5.29 -13.48
N ARG A 81 -1.93 5.43 -14.70
CA ARG A 81 -2.54 4.30 -15.40
C ARG A 81 -1.51 3.20 -15.54
N LEU A 82 -1.76 2.06 -14.89
CA LEU A 82 -0.91 0.90 -15.04
C LEU A 82 -1.02 0.43 -16.50
N PRO A 83 0.12 0.17 -17.18
CA PRO A 83 0.08 -0.37 -18.52
C PRO A 83 -0.61 -1.74 -18.52
N GLU A 84 -1.30 -2.04 -19.61
CA GLU A 84 -1.90 -3.35 -19.86
C GLU A 84 -1.36 -3.88 -21.20
N PRO A 85 -0.56 -4.96 -21.20
CA PRO A 85 -0.10 -5.72 -20.03
C PRO A 85 0.95 -4.96 -19.18
N LEU A 86 1.01 -5.28 -17.89
CA LEU A 86 2.11 -4.83 -17.02
C LEU A 86 3.35 -5.67 -17.33
N THR A 87 4.48 -5.03 -17.58
CA THR A 87 5.72 -5.71 -17.99
C THR A 87 6.85 -5.45 -17.01
N ALA A 88 7.81 -6.38 -16.94
CA ALA A 88 9.00 -6.22 -16.10
C ALA A 88 9.80 -4.97 -16.48
N ALA A 89 9.95 -4.70 -17.78
CA ALA A 89 10.65 -3.51 -18.28
C ALA A 89 9.98 -2.20 -17.82
N TRP A 90 8.64 -2.15 -17.76
CA TRP A 90 7.94 -0.98 -17.22
C TRP A 90 8.20 -0.83 -15.72
N LEU A 91 8.18 -1.92 -14.96
CA LEU A 91 8.51 -1.89 -13.54
C LEU A 91 9.95 -1.40 -13.34
N ASP A 92 10.92 -1.96 -14.06
CA ASP A 92 12.33 -1.53 -13.98
C ASP A 92 12.52 -0.04 -14.29
N ALA A 93 11.73 0.51 -15.22
CA ALA A 93 11.73 1.93 -15.54
C ALA A 93 11.01 2.81 -14.49
N ASN A 94 10.15 2.21 -13.65
CA ASN A 94 9.35 2.87 -12.62
C ASN A 94 9.66 2.27 -11.24
N LEU A 95 10.95 2.18 -10.90
CA LEU A 95 11.37 1.82 -9.55
C LEU A 95 10.72 2.75 -8.52
N ASP A 96 10.63 2.29 -7.27
CA ASP A 96 10.17 3.10 -6.15
C ASP A 96 8.70 3.52 -6.21
N THR A 97 7.89 2.69 -6.85
CA THR A 97 6.46 2.95 -7.11
C THR A 97 5.56 2.19 -6.13
N ARG A 98 4.48 2.84 -5.70
CA ARG A 98 3.29 2.20 -5.10
C ARG A 98 2.32 1.90 -6.23
N LEU A 99 2.00 0.63 -6.46
CA LEU A 99 0.93 0.24 -7.38
C LEU A 99 -0.37 0.19 -6.57
N LEU A 100 -1.40 0.92 -6.99
CA LEU A 100 -2.65 1.08 -6.24
C LEU A 100 -3.86 0.64 -7.06
N TRP A 101 -4.74 -0.13 -6.41
CA TRP A 101 -6.03 -0.56 -6.92
C TRP A 101 -7.13 -0.21 -5.91
N PRO A 102 -7.79 0.95 -6.08
CA PRO A 102 -8.92 1.31 -5.23
C PRO A 102 -10.13 0.45 -5.54
N VAL A 103 -10.78 -0.11 -4.52
CA VAL A 103 -11.99 -0.93 -4.64
C VAL A 103 -13.11 -0.28 -3.85
N LYS A 104 -13.94 0.52 -4.54
CA LYS A 104 -15.10 1.24 -3.99
C LYS A 104 -16.40 0.52 -4.32
N PRO A 105 -17.39 0.51 -3.42
CA PRO A 105 -18.77 0.28 -3.82
C PRO A 105 -19.21 1.38 -4.79
N ASP A 106 -20.05 1.06 -5.77
CA ASP A 106 -20.43 1.95 -6.89
C ASP A 106 -21.40 3.08 -6.48
N GLY A 107 -21.56 3.37 -5.18
CA GLY A 107 -22.55 4.32 -4.64
C GLY A 107 -22.17 5.80 -4.65
N ASP A 108 -20.88 6.17 -4.69
CA ASP A 108 -20.44 7.58 -4.58
C ASP A 108 -20.47 8.35 -5.93
N ALA A 109 -21.31 7.92 -6.87
CA ALA A 109 -21.50 8.62 -8.13
C ALA A 109 -22.45 9.81 -7.93
N ASP A 110 -21.91 10.87 -7.31
CA ASP A 110 -22.53 12.19 -7.15
C ASP A 110 -23.71 12.20 -6.15
N ASP A 111 -23.62 13.01 -5.09
CA ASP A 111 -24.68 13.28 -4.11
C ASP A 111 -25.93 13.96 -4.74
N SER A 112 -26.08 13.91 -6.06
CA SER A 112 -27.19 14.48 -6.80
C SER A 112 -28.30 13.43 -6.98
N GLU A 113 -29.14 13.29 -5.95
CA GLU A 113 -30.49 12.71 -6.01
C GLU A 113 -30.61 11.28 -6.58
N VAL A 114 -29.75 10.35 -6.15
CA VAL A 114 -30.06 8.92 -6.35
C VAL A 114 -31.06 8.51 -5.27
N ASP A 115 -32.29 8.23 -5.71
CA ASP A 115 -33.42 7.75 -4.91
C ASP A 115 -32.96 6.58 -4.00
N GLU A 116 -33.03 6.74 -2.68
CA GLU A 116 -32.50 5.87 -1.61
C GLU A 116 -33.14 4.45 -1.56
N THR A 117 -33.70 3.94 -2.65
CA THR A 117 -34.51 2.70 -2.66
C THR A 117 -33.86 1.51 -3.37
N ASP A 118 -32.64 1.64 -3.88
CA ASP A 118 -31.95 0.55 -4.57
C ASP A 118 -30.79 -0.02 -3.72
N ASP A 119 -31.14 -0.88 -2.76
CA ASP A 119 -30.24 -1.70 -1.92
C ASP A 119 -29.28 -2.61 -2.73
N THR A 120 -29.23 -2.50 -4.06
CA THR A 120 -28.39 -3.32 -4.94
C THR A 120 -27.00 -2.73 -5.22
N ALA A 121 -26.76 -1.45 -4.91
CA ALA A 121 -25.46 -0.81 -5.12
C ALA A 121 -24.35 -1.33 -4.17
N ASP A 122 -24.74 -1.80 -2.99
CA ASP A 122 -23.84 -2.18 -1.89
C ASP A 122 -23.15 -3.55 -2.05
N LEU A 123 -23.28 -4.25 -3.18
CA LEU A 123 -22.63 -5.56 -3.35
C LEU A 123 -21.84 -5.68 -4.65
N LEU A 124 -21.63 -4.59 -5.38
CA LEU A 124 -21.10 -4.62 -6.75
C LEU A 124 -19.72 -5.25 -6.92
N TRP A 125 -18.77 -5.06 -5.98
CA TRP A 125 -17.47 -5.75 -6.10
C TRP A 125 -17.59 -7.28 -5.86
N MET A 126 -18.54 -7.73 -5.01
CA MET A 126 -18.90 -9.15 -4.90
C MET A 126 -19.62 -9.65 -6.16
N LEU A 127 -20.46 -8.81 -6.79
CA LEU A 127 -21.10 -9.13 -8.08
C LEU A 127 -20.07 -9.28 -9.21
N HIS A 128 -18.89 -8.68 -9.07
CA HIS A 128 -17.76 -8.87 -9.97
C HIS A 128 -16.84 -10.04 -9.56
N GLY A 129 -17.18 -10.75 -8.50
CA GLY A 129 -16.47 -11.94 -8.02
C GLY A 129 -15.09 -11.65 -7.45
N LEU A 130 -14.80 -10.39 -7.09
CA LEU A 130 -13.58 -10.06 -6.37
C LEU A 130 -13.61 -10.66 -4.97
N ARG A 131 -12.45 -11.12 -4.51
CA ARG A 131 -12.27 -11.66 -3.16
C ARG A 131 -11.79 -10.56 -2.24
N TYR A 132 -12.41 -10.45 -1.07
CA TYR A 132 -11.99 -9.51 -0.04
C TYR A 132 -10.65 -9.94 0.57
N PRO A 133 -9.60 -9.10 0.58
CA PRO A 133 -8.24 -9.52 0.92
C PRO A 133 -8.01 -9.83 2.40
N LEU A 134 -8.94 -9.49 3.29
CA LEU A 134 -8.87 -9.84 4.70
C LEU A 134 -9.79 -11.02 5.02
N ASP A 135 -9.56 -11.68 6.14
CA ASP A 135 -10.25 -12.90 6.57
C ASP A 135 -11.72 -12.70 6.95
N ARG A 136 -12.13 -11.46 7.25
CA ARG A 136 -13.50 -11.10 7.56
C ARG A 136 -13.79 -9.64 7.24
N MET A 137 -15.01 -9.40 6.76
CA MET A 137 -15.58 -8.05 6.62
C MET A 137 -16.28 -7.68 7.93
N ASP A 138 -16.50 -6.38 8.13
CA ASP A 138 -17.37 -5.92 9.20
C ASP A 138 -18.83 -6.11 8.76
N ASP A 139 -19.64 -6.72 9.61
CA ASP A 139 -21.01 -7.13 9.25
C ASP A 139 -22.01 -5.94 9.31
N GLU A 140 -21.65 -4.83 9.97
CA GLU A 140 -22.58 -3.72 10.26
C GLU A 140 -22.44 -2.52 9.30
N GLY A 141 -21.35 -2.43 8.52
CA GLY A 141 -20.98 -1.22 7.76
C GLY A 141 -21.18 -1.26 6.24
N GLY A 142 -21.81 -2.31 5.71
CA GLY A 142 -21.89 -2.53 4.27
C GLY A 142 -20.54 -2.94 3.65
N PRO A 143 -20.45 -3.01 2.30
CA PRO A 143 -19.22 -3.40 1.60
C PRO A 143 -18.05 -2.46 1.97
N PRO A 144 -16.94 -2.96 2.52
CA PRO A 144 -15.82 -2.09 2.84
C PRO A 144 -15.20 -1.51 1.56
N TYR A 145 -15.05 -0.17 1.51
CA TYR A 145 -14.07 0.43 0.61
C TYR A 145 -12.69 -0.01 1.05
N TYR A 146 -11.86 -0.46 0.12
CA TYR A 146 -10.46 -0.67 0.42
C TYR A 146 -9.54 -0.31 -0.74
N ASP A 147 -8.35 0.13 -0.38
CA ASP A 147 -7.22 0.34 -1.26
C ASP A 147 -6.29 -0.87 -1.15
N PHE A 148 -6.20 -1.66 -2.21
CA PHE A 148 -5.15 -2.68 -2.33
C PHE A 148 -3.95 -2.05 -3.01
N SER A 149 -2.79 -2.12 -2.37
CA SER A 149 -1.55 -1.61 -2.95
C SER A 149 -0.37 -2.55 -2.79
N ILE A 150 0.54 -2.49 -3.76
CA ILE A 150 1.82 -3.19 -3.71
C ILE A 150 2.91 -2.13 -3.67
N HIS A 151 3.70 -2.15 -2.60
CA HIS A 151 4.85 -1.30 -2.41
C HIS A 151 6.08 -2.02 -2.92
N TRP A 152 6.89 -1.33 -3.71
CA TRP A 152 8.14 -1.87 -4.22
C TRP A 152 9.17 -0.74 -4.40
N ALA A 153 10.27 -0.83 -3.66
CA ALA A 153 11.28 0.21 -3.60
C ALA A 153 12.71 -0.35 -3.60
N ALA A 154 13.63 0.40 -4.19
CA ALA A 154 15.06 0.19 -4.14
C ALA A 154 15.62 0.51 -2.75
N ASP A 155 15.17 1.60 -2.13
CA ASP A 155 15.48 1.95 -0.74
C ASP A 155 14.47 1.34 0.24
N TYR A 156 14.80 1.37 1.52
CA TYR A 156 13.87 0.97 2.57
C TYR A 156 12.80 2.04 2.81
N VAL A 157 11.56 1.61 2.95
CA VAL A 157 10.39 2.44 3.19
C VAL A 157 9.88 2.21 4.60
N VAL A 158 9.67 3.30 5.33
CA VAL A 158 8.91 3.34 6.59
C VAL A 158 7.55 3.98 6.30
N PRO A 159 6.42 3.30 6.56
CA PRO A 159 5.12 3.94 6.52
C PRO A 159 4.99 4.95 7.68
N VAL A 160 4.66 6.21 7.37
CA VAL A 160 4.56 7.33 8.34
C VAL A 160 3.11 7.54 8.82
N GLY A 161 2.21 6.62 8.51
CA GLY A 161 0.76 6.79 8.65
C GLY A 161 0.12 6.43 10.00
N GLY A 162 0.87 6.28 11.10
CA GLY A 162 0.27 5.94 12.38
C GLY A 162 1.10 6.43 13.55
N GLU A 163 0.49 7.21 14.45
CA GLU A 163 1.11 7.70 15.70
C GLU A 163 1.71 6.58 16.57
N THR A 164 1.42 5.32 16.26
CA THR A 164 1.77 4.13 17.04
C THR A 164 2.97 3.34 16.49
N MET A 165 3.51 3.66 15.31
CA MET A 165 4.65 2.91 14.75
C MET A 165 5.98 3.65 14.98
N GLN A 166 6.61 3.41 16.12
CA GLN A 166 7.97 3.88 16.39
C GLN A 166 9.00 2.98 15.70
N THR A 167 9.70 3.48 14.69
CA THR A 167 10.92 2.83 14.19
C THR A 167 12.09 3.18 15.11
N GLY A 168 12.40 2.29 16.05
CA GLY A 168 13.62 2.38 16.88
C GLY A 168 14.92 2.08 16.11
N THR A 169 14.98 2.40 14.82
CA THR A 169 16.13 2.12 13.96
C THR A 169 17.15 3.25 14.12
N GLU A 170 18.34 2.93 14.61
CA GLU A 170 19.51 3.79 14.37
C GLU A 170 19.72 3.85 12.85
N THR A 171 19.56 5.04 12.27
CA THR A 171 19.75 5.28 10.83
C THR A 171 21.15 5.78 10.51
N GLU A 172 22.07 5.77 11.49
CA GLU A 172 23.46 6.18 11.28
C GLU A 172 24.31 5.00 10.76
N CYS A 173 25.02 5.23 9.66
CA CYS A 173 26.07 4.33 9.23
C CYS A 173 27.29 4.45 10.17
N PRO A 174 28.09 3.39 10.40
CA PRO A 174 29.30 3.48 11.22
C PRO A 174 30.37 4.47 10.72
N CYS A 175 30.25 5.03 9.52
CA CYS A 175 31.09 6.14 9.07
C CYS A 175 30.60 7.52 9.52
N GLY A 176 29.50 7.58 10.28
CA GLY A 176 28.86 8.81 10.76
C GLY A 176 27.87 9.44 9.79
N GLU A 177 27.57 8.79 8.67
CA GLU A 177 26.59 9.30 7.69
C GLU A 177 25.17 8.91 8.11
N GLU A 178 24.25 9.87 8.12
CA GLU A 178 22.82 9.61 8.33
C GLU A 178 22.21 9.01 7.05
N LEU A 179 21.58 7.84 7.19
CA LEU A 179 20.97 7.10 6.08
C LEU A 179 19.50 7.47 5.88
N GLU A 180 18.88 8.06 6.90
CA GLU A 180 17.56 8.65 6.79
C GLU A 180 17.63 9.86 5.87
N ARG A 181 16.76 9.89 4.87
CA ARG A 181 16.63 11.09 4.05
C ARG A 181 15.69 12.03 4.76
N THR A 182 16.24 13.10 5.32
CA THR A 182 15.42 14.16 5.88
C THR A 182 14.52 14.76 4.80
N GLU A 183 13.51 15.48 5.26
CA GLU A 183 12.97 16.68 4.62
C GLU A 183 14.14 17.59 4.12
N ASN A 184 14.03 18.77 3.52
CA ASN A 184 15.19 19.52 2.95
C ASN A 184 16.01 18.85 1.80
N ASP A 185 16.17 17.52 1.73
CA ASP A 185 16.66 16.79 0.54
C ASP A 185 15.59 16.80 -0.59
N PHE A 186 14.42 17.40 -0.27
CA PHE A 186 13.18 17.60 -1.00
C PHE A 186 13.24 18.20 -2.42
N ARG A 187 14.42 18.58 -2.93
CA ARG A 187 14.56 19.00 -4.33
C ARG A 187 14.73 17.82 -5.30
N ARG A 188 14.94 16.60 -4.79
CA ARG A 188 14.92 15.38 -5.61
C ARG A 188 13.52 14.77 -5.63
N LYS A 189 12.74 15.26 -6.60
CA LYS A 189 11.63 14.63 -7.33
C LYS A 189 11.29 13.18 -6.90
N HIS A 190 9.99 12.89 -6.68
CA HIS A 190 9.36 11.54 -6.72
C HIS A 190 9.09 10.78 -5.39
N ARG A 191 8.44 11.33 -4.34
CA ARG A 191 8.03 10.48 -3.18
C ARG A 191 6.59 10.61 -2.69
N ALA A 192 6.02 9.44 -2.34
CA ALA A 192 4.70 9.23 -1.78
C ALA A 192 4.56 10.01 -0.46
N PRO A 193 3.50 10.82 -0.28
CA PRO A 193 3.22 11.40 1.02
C PRO A 193 3.09 10.25 2.04
N PHE A 194 3.50 10.52 3.30
CA PHE A 194 3.44 9.55 4.40
C PHE A 194 4.44 8.38 4.33
N THR A 195 5.63 8.57 3.73
CA THR A 195 6.74 7.61 3.87
C THR A 195 8.08 8.30 4.12
N THR A 196 8.84 7.79 5.10
CA THR A 196 10.26 8.09 5.25
C THR A 196 11.05 7.01 4.53
N ARG A 197 12.22 7.34 3.97
CA ARG A 197 13.11 6.30 3.45
C ARG A 197 14.50 6.37 4.02
N ILE A 198 15.05 5.18 4.14
CA ILE A 198 16.40 4.91 4.63
C ILE A 198 17.15 4.29 3.46
N ALA A 199 18.32 4.85 3.15
CA ALA A 199 19.16 4.36 2.06
C ALA A 199 19.54 2.89 2.31
N ALA A 200 19.39 2.05 1.27
CA ALA A 200 19.78 0.65 1.38
C ALA A 200 21.29 0.46 1.51
N ASP A 201 22.06 1.40 0.97
CA ASP A 201 23.51 1.47 1.06
C ASP A 201 23.92 2.88 1.49
N CYS A 202 24.96 2.97 2.32
CA CYS A 202 25.51 4.25 2.73
C CYS A 202 26.05 5.00 1.51
N PRO A 203 25.58 6.24 1.24
CA PRO A 203 26.02 6.99 0.07
C PRO A 203 27.50 7.40 0.15
N SER A 204 28.06 7.48 1.37
CA SER A 204 29.45 7.88 1.61
C SER A 204 30.42 6.71 1.46
N CYS A 205 30.18 5.59 2.16
CA CYS A 205 31.12 4.47 2.20
C CYS A 205 30.65 3.20 1.48
N GLY A 206 29.43 3.17 0.93
CA GLY A 206 28.87 2.02 0.21
C GLY A 206 28.50 0.82 1.08
N ARG A 207 28.58 0.93 2.41
CA ARG A 207 28.19 -0.15 3.33
C ARG A 207 26.67 -0.36 3.28
N PRO A 208 26.19 -1.61 3.15
CA PRO A 208 24.75 -1.89 3.17
C PRO A 208 24.16 -1.59 4.56
N PHE A 209 22.96 -1.03 4.58
CA PHE A 209 22.14 -0.90 5.77
C PHE A 209 21.49 -2.24 6.09
N ASP A 210 21.71 -2.72 7.33
CA ASP A 210 21.14 -3.96 7.83
C ASP A 210 19.97 -3.66 8.79
N PRO A 211 18.74 -3.59 8.28
CA PRO A 211 17.57 -3.32 9.12
C PRO A 211 17.27 -4.44 10.12
N GLU A 212 17.83 -5.64 9.94
CA GLU A 212 17.56 -6.75 10.86
C GLU A 212 18.20 -6.54 12.24
N GLN A 213 19.10 -5.57 12.37
CA GLN A 213 19.70 -5.18 13.64
C GLN A 213 18.76 -4.31 14.48
N ALA A 214 17.84 -3.59 13.84
CA ALA A 214 16.86 -2.80 14.54
C ALA A 214 15.76 -3.71 15.09
N ILE A 215 15.62 -3.74 16.41
CA ILE A 215 14.50 -4.41 17.06
C ILE A 215 13.41 -3.37 17.28
N THR A 216 12.22 -3.64 16.75
CA THR A 216 11.06 -2.77 16.94
C THR A 216 9.94 -3.53 17.61
N THR A 217 9.30 -2.90 18.57
CA THR A 217 8.02 -3.33 19.15
C THR A 217 6.90 -2.93 18.21
N LEU A 218 6.09 -3.91 17.82
CA LEU A 218 4.82 -3.65 17.14
C LEU A 218 3.71 -3.61 18.19
N GLU A 219 2.99 -2.49 18.23
CA GLU A 219 1.77 -2.32 19.01
C GLU A 219 0.57 -2.60 18.11
N ASP A 220 -0.36 -3.45 18.56
CA ASP A 220 -1.63 -3.59 17.86
C ASP A 220 -2.46 -2.33 18.13
N GLY A 221 -2.83 -1.61 17.08
CA GLY A 221 -3.60 -0.37 17.20
C GLY A 221 -4.98 -0.55 17.85
N TRP A 222 -5.50 -1.78 17.91
CA TRP A 222 -6.81 -2.08 18.49
C TRP A 222 -6.80 -2.13 20.02
N ASP A 223 -6.01 -3.03 20.60
CA ASP A 223 -5.97 -3.28 22.05
C ASP A 223 -4.76 -2.61 22.72
N LYS A 224 -3.93 -1.91 21.95
CA LYS A 224 -2.65 -1.33 22.35
C LYS A 224 -1.70 -2.37 22.94
N HIS A 225 -1.93 -3.65 22.64
CA HIS A 225 -1.07 -4.70 23.13
C HIS A 225 0.19 -4.71 22.29
N VAL A 226 1.33 -4.51 22.97
CA VAL A 226 2.65 -4.65 22.37
C VAL A 226 2.85 -6.13 22.09
N THR A 227 2.57 -6.53 20.86
CA THR A 227 2.35 -7.93 20.52
C THR A 227 3.66 -8.64 20.19
N LYS A 228 4.62 -8.00 19.50
CA LYS A 228 5.83 -8.69 18.98
C LYS A 228 7.04 -7.78 18.83
N LEU A 229 8.21 -8.32 19.20
CA LEU A 229 9.51 -7.81 18.73
C LEU A 229 9.74 -8.30 17.30
N ARG A 230 9.95 -7.39 16.36
CA ARG A 230 10.31 -7.71 14.98
C ARG A 230 11.61 -7.02 14.61
N LYS A 231 12.55 -7.82 14.08
CA LYS A 231 13.75 -7.32 13.40
C LYS A 231 13.34 -6.53 12.15
N GLY A 232 13.81 -5.29 12.05
CA GLY A 232 13.44 -4.34 11.00
C GLY A 232 12.07 -3.69 11.16
N GLY A 233 11.31 -3.96 12.24
CA GLY A 233 10.02 -3.31 12.47
C GLY A 233 9.06 -3.42 11.30
N VAL A 234 8.48 -2.31 10.83
CA VAL A 234 7.64 -2.24 9.60
C VAL A 234 8.42 -1.77 8.36
N LEU A 235 9.73 -1.62 8.49
CA LEU A 235 10.60 -1.27 7.38
C LEU A 235 10.54 -2.33 6.29
N HIS A 236 10.44 -1.90 5.05
CA HIS A 236 10.36 -2.82 3.92
C HIS A 236 10.88 -2.23 2.61
N ARG A 237 11.34 -3.10 1.72
CA ARG A 237 11.54 -2.80 0.29
C ARG A 237 10.41 -3.35 -0.58
N PHE A 238 9.59 -4.22 0.01
CA PHE A 238 8.40 -4.78 -0.60
C PHE A 238 7.31 -4.99 0.45
N ALA A 239 6.08 -4.60 0.13
CA ALA A 239 4.91 -4.88 0.96
C ALA A 239 3.66 -5.06 0.10
N ILE A 240 2.74 -5.87 0.58
CA ILE A 240 1.33 -5.77 0.18
C ILE A 240 0.62 -5.00 1.28
N HIS A 241 -0.16 -4.01 0.89
CA HIS A 241 -0.81 -3.08 1.80
C HIS A 241 -2.30 -2.99 1.45
N VAL A 242 -3.16 -3.20 2.45
CA VAL A 242 -4.61 -3.09 2.34
C VAL A 242 -5.06 -2.03 3.34
N GLU A 243 -5.69 -0.98 2.85
CA GLU A 243 -6.20 0.13 3.65
C GLU A 243 -7.71 0.17 3.50
N CYS A 244 -8.47 -0.02 4.59
CA CYS A 244 -9.94 -0.13 4.56
C CYS A 244 -10.64 1.19 4.90
N GLY A 245 -9.95 2.32 4.74
CA GLY A 245 -10.47 3.64 5.10
C GLY A 245 -11.06 3.64 6.52
N LYS A 246 -12.30 4.13 6.63
CA LYS A 246 -13.06 4.25 7.89
C LYS A 246 -13.94 3.04 8.22
N CYS A 247 -13.84 1.95 7.46
CA CYS A 247 -14.59 0.72 7.69
C CYS A 247 -13.90 -0.08 8.80
N PHE A 248 -14.25 0.23 10.05
CA PHE A 248 -13.62 -0.35 11.22
C PHE A 248 -14.40 -1.59 11.70
N PRO A 249 -13.79 -2.77 11.79
CA PRO A 249 -14.45 -3.96 12.31
C PRO A 249 -14.87 -3.71 13.75
N HIS A 250 -16.13 -3.90 14.14
CA HIS A 250 -16.57 -3.48 15.48
C HIS A 250 -16.11 -4.37 16.64
N SER A 251 -15.54 -5.55 16.35
CA SER A 251 -15.20 -6.55 17.36
C SER A 251 -13.79 -7.13 17.17
N PRO A 252 -12.98 -7.29 18.24
CA PRO A 252 -11.69 -7.98 18.16
C PRO A 252 -11.84 -9.46 17.74
N PRO A 253 -10.77 -10.11 17.25
CA PRO A 253 -9.42 -9.56 17.02
C PRO A 253 -9.29 -8.71 15.74
N SER A 254 -8.27 -7.89 15.57
CA SER A 254 -8.05 -7.15 14.30
C SER A 254 -8.03 -8.11 13.08
N PRO A 255 -8.76 -7.81 11.97
CA PRO A 255 -8.79 -8.65 10.78
C PRO A 255 -7.39 -8.98 10.26
N THR A 256 -7.20 -10.22 9.83
CA THR A 256 -5.93 -10.67 9.27
C THR A 256 -6.00 -10.79 7.77
N PHE A 257 -4.86 -10.91 7.09
CA PHE A 257 -4.88 -11.22 5.66
C PHE A 257 -5.56 -12.56 5.42
N HIS A 258 -6.38 -12.64 4.38
CA HIS A 258 -7.03 -13.89 4.00
C HIS A 258 -5.96 -14.99 3.79
N PRO A 259 -6.09 -16.19 4.41
CA PRO A 259 -5.03 -17.20 4.38
C PRO A 259 -4.59 -17.62 2.98
N GLU A 260 -5.53 -17.73 2.04
CA GLU A 260 -5.23 -18.04 0.64
C GLU A 260 -4.48 -16.92 -0.09
N LEU A 261 -4.79 -15.65 0.17
CA LEU A 261 -4.04 -14.52 -0.38
C LEU A 261 -2.60 -14.55 0.12
N LYS A 262 -2.43 -14.73 1.44
CA LYS A 262 -1.11 -14.83 2.05
C LYS A 262 -0.31 -15.99 1.46
N ARG A 263 -0.91 -17.17 1.37
CA ARG A 263 -0.28 -18.36 0.79
C ARG A 263 0.12 -18.14 -0.66
N LEU A 264 -0.75 -17.55 -1.47
CA LEU A 264 -0.44 -17.21 -2.87
C LEU A 264 0.81 -16.31 -2.96
N CYS A 265 0.90 -15.31 -2.08
CA CYS A 265 2.04 -14.42 -2.03
C CYS A 265 3.33 -15.15 -1.61
N GLU A 266 3.27 -15.97 -0.56
CA GLU A 266 4.41 -16.77 -0.10
C GLU A 266 4.89 -17.76 -1.18
N ASP A 267 3.97 -18.41 -1.88
CA ASP A 267 4.25 -19.38 -2.93
C ASP A 267 4.95 -18.73 -4.14
N ILE A 268 4.50 -17.54 -4.57
CA ILE A 268 5.09 -16.83 -5.72
C ILE A 268 6.39 -16.14 -5.33
N LEU A 269 6.43 -15.45 -4.19
CA LEU A 269 7.60 -14.70 -3.73
C LEU A 269 8.70 -15.59 -3.17
N ARG A 270 8.39 -16.87 -2.89
CA ARG A 270 9.32 -17.84 -2.29
C ARG A 270 9.91 -17.36 -0.97
N CYS A 271 9.12 -16.63 -0.18
CA CYS A 271 9.50 -16.15 1.14
C CYS A 271 8.31 -16.24 2.09
N SER A 272 8.59 -16.36 3.40
CA SER A 272 7.53 -16.30 4.40
C SER A 272 7.15 -14.86 4.69
N MET A 273 5.86 -14.64 4.93
CA MET A 273 5.29 -13.31 5.15
C MET A 273 4.75 -13.18 6.58
N VAL A 274 4.89 -11.99 7.14
CA VAL A 274 4.37 -11.59 8.46
C VAL A 274 3.42 -10.43 8.29
N GLU A 275 2.45 -10.36 9.18
CA GLU A 275 1.47 -9.29 9.18
C GLU A 275 1.85 -8.23 10.20
N ALA A 276 1.65 -6.98 9.80
CA ALA A 276 1.66 -5.82 10.67
C ALA A 276 0.39 -5.02 10.39
N GLY A 277 -0.20 -4.41 11.40
CA GLY A 277 -1.38 -3.57 11.25
C GLY A 277 -1.29 -2.37 12.17
N TYR A 278 -1.98 -1.31 11.80
CA TYR A 278 -2.20 -0.17 12.68
C TYR A 278 -3.63 0.32 12.55
N THR A 279 -4.02 1.09 13.56
CA THR A 279 -5.31 1.73 13.70
C THR A 279 -5.02 3.16 14.12
N HIS A 280 -5.47 4.14 13.33
CA HIS A 280 -5.27 5.56 13.59
C HIS A 280 -6.58 6.23 13.94
#